data_AF-A0A2E7PU75-F1
#
_entry.id   AF-A0A2E7PU75-F1
#
_cell.length_a   1.000
_cell.length_b   1.000
_cell.length_c   1.000
_cell.angle_alpha   90.00
_cell.angle_beta   90.00
_cell.angle_gamma   90.00
#
_symmetry.space_group_name_H-M   'P 1'
#
loop_
_entity.id
_entity.type
_entity.pdbx_description
1 polymer ?
#
loop_
_entity_poly.entity_id
_entity_poly.type
_entity_poly.pdbx_seq_one_letter_code
_entity_poly.pdbx_strand_id
1 'polypeptide(L)'
;MQLGIHLMLLVTQTFAKVAPLISPSGMKMIQGNCLFCALLGMVALLANAKEESKEWINLCEDNSTKGWTPRAKVESFESVDGELNLLSKVNVWVLSNLQMKDFVVEGEVKIPLDYEGFNSGLGFRLVGDQGKPKGYQCEIDQKKPAAIYGIGLGGWIYPRKGTEAEYSKRVQGLFDANSWNHFRIRCIGPKAKTFLNGKLVAETDQLVQTKGSFGIQHHGKGGSVRFRKLRARAL
;
A
#
# COMPACT_ATOMS: atom_id res chain seq x y z
N MET A 1 -9.55 -2.69 26.16
CA MET A 1 -8.88 -1.43 26.55
C MET A 1 -9.25 -0.37 25.54
N GLN A 2 -10.12 0.54 25.95
CA GLN A 2 -10.81 1.53 25.11
C GLN A 2 -10.61 2.86 25.82
N LEU A 3 -9.92 3.80 25.19
CA LEU A 3 -9.70 5.14 25.74
C LEU A 3 -10.47 6.13 24.88
N GLY A 4 -11.43 6.77 25.54
CA GLY A 4 -12.38 7.71 24.96
C GLY A 4 -11.81 9.12 24.81
N ILE A 5 -12.47 9.89 23.96
CA ILE A 5 -12.31 11.33 23.84
C ILE A 5 -13.68 11.93 24.13
N HIS A 6 -13.74 12.76 25.16
CA HIS A 6 -14.87 13.60 25.51
C HIS A 6 -14.33 15.02 25.64
N LEU A 7 -14.88 15.97 24.88
CA LEU A 7 -14.87 17.38 25.30
C LEU A 7 -16.09 18.13 24.74
N MET A 8 -17.13 18.10 25.58
CA MET A 8 -18.08 19.16 25.94
C MET A 8 -18.17 20.44 25.07
N LEU A 9 -19.37 20.65 24.52
CA LEU A 9 -19.96 21.98 24.29
C LEU A 9 -20.35 22.61 25.63
N LEU A 10 -20.16 23.92 25.77
CA LEU A 10 -20.98 24.74 26.67
C LEU A 10 -21.40 26.05 25.99
N VAL A 11 -22.71 26.26 25.99
CA VAL A 11 -23.41 27.49 25.61
C VAL A 11 -23.68 28.27 26.89
N THR A 12 -23.42 29.58 26.90
CA THR A 12 -24.21 30.52 27.72
C THR A 12 -24.35 31.86 27.01
N GLN A 13 -25.60 32.26 26.80
CA GLN A 13 -26.03 33.60 26.40
C GLN A 13 -26.05 34.53 27.62
N THR A 14 -25.68 35.80 27.44
CA THR A 14 -26.27 36.92 28.18
C THR A 14 -26.30 38.15 27.28
N PHE A 15 -27.50 38.72 27.09
CA PHE A 15 -27.73 40.00 26.45
C PHE A 15 -27.49 41.14 27.44
N ALA A 16 -26.84 42.22 26.99
CA ALA A 16 -27.05 43.56 27.55
C ALA A 16 -26.94 44.61 26.44
N LYS A 17 -28.05 45.32 26.21
CA LYS A 17 -28.15 46.54 25.39
C LYS A 17 -27.50 47.69 26.14
N VAL A 18 -26.73 48.54 25.46
CA VAL A 18 -26.62 49.97 25.80
C VAL A 18 -26.52 50.78 24.49
N ALA A 19 -27.39 51.78 24.36
CA ALA A 19 -27.54 52.70 23.24
C ALA A 19 -26.44 53.79 23.22
N PRO A 20 -26.25 54.55 22.11
CA PRO A 20 -25.19 55.55 22.00
C PRO A 20 -25.63 56.91 22.56
N LEU A 21 -24.69 57.65 23.14
CA LEU A 21 -24.84 59.06 23.49
C LEU A 21 -23.66 59.85 22.90
N ILE A 22 -24.00 60.81 22.05
CA ILE A 22 -23.11 61.81 21.45
C ILE A 22 -23.18 63.09 22.29
N SER A 23 -22.04 63.72 22.60
CA SER A 23 -21.86 65.18 22.71
C SER A 23 -20.39 65.56 23.02
N PRO A 24 -19.94 66.81 22.77
CA PRO A 24 -18.64 67.07 22.19
C PRO A 24 -17.64 67.76 23.14
N SER A 25 -16.45 68.02 22.61
CA SER A 25 -15.43 68.98 23.07
C SER A 25 -14.41 68.48 24.09
N GLY A 26 -13.11 68.64 23.76
CA GLY A 26 -12.02 68.34 24.69
C GLY A 26 -10.78 67.80 24.01
N MET A 27 -10.09 68.64 23.26
CA MET A 27 -8.74 68.38 22.77
C MET A 27 -7.77 68.26 23.95
N LYS A 28 -7.19 67.08 24.17
CA LYS A 28 -5.87 66.93 24.79
C LYS A 28 -5.12 65.77 24.12
N MET A 29 -4.07 66.13 23.39
CA MET A 29 -2.98 65.22 23.07
C MET A 29 -2.42 64.64 24.38
N ILE A 30 -2.34 63.31 24.47
CA ILE A 30 -1.37 62.64 25.31
C ILE A 30 -0.57 61.73 24.39
N GLN A 31 0.72 62.05 24.32
CA GLN A 31 1.77 61.30 23.67
C GLN A 31 1.89 59.90 24.25
N GLY A 32 2.30 58.94 23.40
CA GLY A 32 3.06 57.79 23.83
C GLY A 32 2.23 56.59 24.28
N ASN A 33 2.08 55.61 23.41
CA ASN A 33 2.90 54.42 23.52
C ASN A 33 2.73 53.54 22.29
N CYS A 34 3.85 53.34 21.60
CA CYS A 34 4.06 52.27 20.63
C CYS A 34 3.73 50.92 21.29
N LEU A 35 2.51 50.43 21.10
CA LEU A 35 2.17 49.03 21.39
C LEU A 35 1.38 48.42 20.23
N PHE A 36 1.76 48.79 19.01
CA PHE A 36 1.17 48.28 17.78
C PHE A 36 2.29 47.71 16.93
N CYS A 37 2.85 46.55 17.31
CA CYS A 37 3.75 45.77 16.42
C CYS A 37 4.14 44.37 16.92
N ALA A 38 3.77 43.93 18.13
CA ALA A 38 4.33 42.68 18.69
C ALA A 38 3.38 41.47 18.67
N LEU A 39 2.41 41.39 17.75
CA LEU A 39 1.51 40.23 17.63
C LEU A 39 1.39 39.63 16.23
N LEU A 40 2.42 39.79 15.39
CA LEU A 40 2.56 39.03 14.13
C LEU A 40 3.76 38.08 14.11
N GLY A 41 4.46 37.93 15.23
CA GLY A 41 5.69 37.16 15.33
C GLY A 41 5.56 35.81 16.04
N MET A 42 4.35 35.34 16.34
CA MET A 42 4.18 34.02 16.95
C MET A 42 4.09 32.95 15.87
N VAL A 43 5.27 32.65 15.32
CA VAL A 43 5.69 31.31 14.97
C VAL A 43 4.64 30.53 14.18
N ALA A 44 4.66 30.71 12.86
CA ALA A 44 4.35 29.60 11.96
C ALA A 44 5.36 28.48 12.27
N LEU A 45 5.06 27.70 13.31
CA LEU A 45 5.61 26.38 13.51
C LEU A 45 5.16 25.63 12.28
N LEU A 46 6.04 25.61 11.28
CA LEU A 46 6.06 24.61 10.26
C LEU A 46 6.02 23.29 11.01
N ALA A 47 4.82 22.75 11.15
CA ALA A 47 4.61 21.36 11.49
C ALA A 47 5.16 20.57 10.31
N ASN A 48 6.48 20.45 10.26
CA ASN A 48 7.14 19.33 9.64
C ASN A 48 6.79 18.15 10.53
N ALA A 49 5.55 17.66 10.38
CA ALA A 49 5.20 16.31 10.77
C ALA A 49 6.11 15.42 9.94
N LYS A 50 7.28 15.11 10.50
CA LYS A 50 8.15 14.07 10.00
C LYS A 50 7.30 12.82 10.14
N GLU A 51 6.71 12.40 9.03
CA GLU A 51 5.89 11.19 8.94
C GLU A 51 6.75 10.06 9.52
N GLU A 52 6.40 9.64 10.73
CA GLU A 52 7.14 8.62 11.45
C GLU A 52 7.05 7.38 10.57
N SER A 53 8.16 7.04 9.91
CA SER A 53 8.14 5.99 8.90
C SER A 53 7.83 4.70 9.62
N LYS A 54 6.61 4.18 9.45
CA LYS A 54 6.17 2.93 10.06
C LYS A 54 7.18 1.83 9.72
N GLU A 55 7.56 1.05 10.74
CA GLU A 55 8.58 0.01 10.63
C GLU A 55 8.20 -1.03 9.56
N TRP A 56 9.23 -1.62 8.94
CA TRP A 56 9.05 -2.73 8.00
C TRP A 56 8.79 -4.02 8.76
N ILE A 57 7.71 -4.71 8.39
CA ILE A 57 7.39 -6.05 8.84
C ILE A 57 7.91 -7.04 7.81
N ASN A 58 8.83 -7.91 8.22
CA ASN A 58 9.31 -9.00 7.38
C ASN A 58 8.22 -10.06 7.22
N LEU A 59 8.05 -10.54 5.99
CA LEU A 59 7.08 -11.57 5.61
C LEU A 59 7.75 -12.90 5.22
N CYS A 60 9.09 -12.91 5.12
CA CYS A 60 9.91 -14.12 5.07
C CYS A 60 10.68 -14.24 6.39
N GLU A 61 10.49 -15.34 7.11
CA GLU A 61 11.30 -15.71 8.28
C GLU A 61 12.09 -16.97 7.95
N ASP A 62 13.36 -17.05 8.34
CA ASP A 62 14.21 -18.22 8.08
C ASP A 62 13.59 -19.47 8.72
N ASN A 63 13.56 -20.58 7.98
CA ASN A 63 13.09 -21.89 8.46
C ASN A 63 11.65 -21.88 9.02
N SER A 64 10.84 -20.88 8.67
CA SER A 64 9.47 -20.71 9.15
C SER A 64 8.55 -20.22 8.04
N THR A 65 7.43 -20.92 7.87
CA THR A 65 6.28 -20.45 7.08
C THR A 65 5.15 -19.98 7.99
N LYS A 66 5.45 -19.70 9.27
CA LYS A 66 4.46 -19.23 10.24
C LYS A 66 3.81 -17.95 9.74
N GLY A 67 2.50 -17.85 9.94
CA GLY A 67 1.72 -16.71 9.47
C GLY A 67 1.32 -16.79 8.00
N TRP A 68 1.60 -17.89 7.30
CA TRP A 68 1.16 -18.16 5.94
C TRP A 68 0.23 -19.37 5.88
N THR A 69 -0.83 -19.27 5.08
CA THR A 69 -1.83 -20.34 4.91
C THR A 69 -2.06 -20.66 3.44
N PRO A 70 -1.66 -21.86 2.96
CA PRO A 70 -2.05 -22.35 1.64
C PRO A 70 -3.56 -22.54 1.52
N ARG A 71 -4.12 -22.15 0.37
CA ARG A 71 -5.58 -22.19 0.09
C ARG A 71 -6.00 -23.34 -0.82
N ALA A 72 -5.05 -24.22 -1.11
CA ALA A 72 -5.20 -25.49 -1.78
C ALA A 72 -4.00 -26.38 -1.41
N LYS A 73 -4.02 -27.64 -1.83
CA LYS A 73 -2.86 -28.53 -1.70
C LYS A 73 -1.65 -27.94 -2.43
N VAL A 74 -0.50 -27.94 -1.76
CA VAL A 74 0.82 -27.64 -2.33
C VAL A 74 1.63 -28.92 -2.40
N GLU A 75 2.62 -28.97 -3.31
CA GLU A 75 3.61 -30.04 -3.30
C GLU A 75 4.68 -29.75 -2.24
N SER A 76 5.12 -28.50 -2.14
CA SER A 76 5.94 -28.01 -1.03
C SER A 76 5.74 -26.51 -0.80
N PHE A 77 5.86 -26.09 0.46
CA PHE A 77 5.92 -24.69 0.85
C PHE A 77 6.84 -24.55 2.07
N GLU A 78 8.05 -24.07 1.82
CA GLU A 78 9.14 -24.08 2.79
C GLU A 78 9.83 -22.71 2.82
N SER A 79 10.47 -22.39 3.94
CA SER A 79 11.39 -21.26 4.03
C SER A 79 12.80 -21.79 4.23
N VAL A 80 13.72 -21.48 3.31
CA VAL A 80 15.12 -21.90 3.36
C VAL A 80 15.99 -20.68 3.09
N ASP A 81 16.94 -20.37 3.97
CA ASP A 81 17.84 -19.21 3.86
C ASP A 81 17.11 -17.86 3.63
N GLY A 82 15.96 -17.69 4.28
CA GLY A 82 15.11 -16.50 4.14
C GLY A 82 14.33 -16.40 2.83
N GLU A 83 14.31 -17.48 2.04
CA GLU A 83 13.55 -17.61 0.80
C GLU A 83 12.32 -18.50 1.01
N LEU A 84 11.13 -17.95 0.76
CA LEU A 84 9.92 -18.75 0.63
C LEU A 84 9.93 -19.45 -0.72
N ASN A 85 9.96 -20.78 -0.69
CA ASN A 85 9.94 -21.67 -1.85
C ASN A 85 8.55 -22.30 -1.96
N LEU A 86 7.84 -22.02 -3.06
CA LEU A 86 6.49 -22.54 -3.28
C LEU A 86 6.45 -23.40 -4.55
N LEU A 87 6.05 -24.66 -4.39
CA LEU A 87 5.78 -25.59 -5.49
C LEU A 87 4.36 -26.13 -5.40
N SER A 88 3.66 -26.13 -6.53
CA SER A 88 2.31 -26.70 -6.61
C SER A 88 2.01 -27.26 -8.00
N LYS A 89 1.18 -28.31 -8.06
CA LYS A 89 0.60 -28.85 -9.31
C LYS A 89 -0.82 -28.34 -9.60
N VAL A 90 -1.34 -27.49 -8.74
CA VAL A 90 -2.64 -26.81 -8.91
C VAL A 90 -2.47 -25.31 -8.72
N ASN A 91 -3.44 -24.52 -9.22
CA ASN A 91 -3.46 -23.10 -8.90
C ASN A 91 -3.70 -22.94 -7.40
N VAL A 92 -2.76 -22.32 -6.71
CA VAL A 92 -2.81 -22.11 -5.25
C VAL A 92 -2.41 -20.69 -4.91
N TRP A 93 -3.09 -20.15 -3.92
CA TRP A 93 -2.68 -18.96 -3.19
C TRP A 93 -2.23 -19.36 -1.80
N VAL A 94 -1.16 -18.74 -1.32
CA VAL A 94 -0.72 -18.81 0.07
C VAL A 94 -0.84 -17.41 0.63
N LEU A 95 -1.68 -17.22 1.66
CA LEU A 95 -1.99 -15.90 2.21
C LEU A 95 -1.25 -15.67 3.52
N SER A 96 -0.73 -14.45 3.68
CA SER A 96 -0.21 -13.98 4.96
C SER A 96 -1.36 -13.59 5.90
N ASN A 97 -1.15 -13.79 7.20
CA ASN A 97 -2.02 -13.29 8.27
C ASN A 97 -1.98 -11.76 8.37
N LEU A 98 -0.94 -11.11 7.85
CA LEU A 98 -0.82 -9.66 7.88
C LEU A 98 -1.81 -9.02 6.90
N GLN A 99 -2.61 -8.08 7.40
CA GLN A 99 -3.53 -7.28 6.61
C GLN A 99 -3.24 -5.80 6.76
N MET A 100 -3.26 -5.07 5.65
CA MET A 100 -3.04 -3.62 5.64
C MET A 100 -4.05 -2.91 4.74
N LYS A 101 -4.31 -1.64 5.06
CA LYS A 101 -5.17 -0.75 4.26
C LYS A 101 -4.32 -0.01 3.23
N ASP A 102 -3.51 0.92 3.72
CA ASP A 102 -2.54 1.71 2.95
C ASP A 102 -1.14 1.22 3.31
N PHE A 103 -0.32 0.92 2.29
CA PHE A 103 0.94 0.22 2.50
C PHE A 103 1.93 0.39 1.34
N VAL A 104 3.17 0.02 1.64
CA VAL A 104 4.12 -0.49 0.67
C VAL A 104 4.40 -1.95 1.00
N VAL A 105 4.35 -2.83 -0.01
CA VAL A 105 4.84 -4.21 0.06
C VAL A 105 5.85 -4.41 -1.06
N GLU A 106 6.96 -5.07 -0.76
CA GLU A 106 8.00 -5.34 -1.74
C GLU A 106 8.73 -6.63 -1.44
N GLY A 107 9.35 -7.21 -2.46
CA GLY A 107 10.17 -8.41 -2.37
C GLY A 107 10.87 -8.72 -3.68
N GLU A 108 11.85 -9.59 -3.63
CA GLU A 108 12.52 -10.12 -4.80
C GLU A 108 11.95 -11.51 -5.14
N VAL A 109 11.76 -11.77 -6.43
CA VAL A 109 11.17 -13.02 -6.93
C VAL A 109 12.05 -13.64 -8.00
N LYS A 110 12.23 -14.96 -7.94
CA LYS A 110 12.88 -15.77 -8.97
C LYS A 110 11.93 -16.87 -9.43
N ILE A 111 11.64 -16.90 -10.73
CA ILE A 111 10.76 -17.89 -11.35
C ILE A 111 11.58 -19.10 -11.83
N PRO A 112 10.97 -20.30 -11.92
CA PRO A 112 11.61 -21.43 -12.58
C PRO A 112 11.60 -21.23 -14.11
N LEU A 113 12.53 -21.90 -14.79
CA LEU A 113 12.71 -21.81 -16.25
C LEU A 113 12.34 -23.10 -17.00
N ASP A 114 11.90 -24.13 -16.27
CA ASP A 114 11.49 -25.42 -16.82
C ASP A 114 10.09 -25.38 -17.47
N TYR A 115 9.39 -24.24 -17.37
CA TYR A 115 8.13 -24.00 -18.05
C TYR A 115 8.04 -22.54 -18.55
N GLU A 116 8.06 -22.34 -19.87
CA GLU A 116 8.03 -21.01 -20.51
C GLU A 116 6.82 -20.18 -20.08
N GLY A 117 5.66 -20.84 -19.91
CA GLY A 117 4.41 -20.22 -19.50
C GLY A 117 4.25 -20.05 -17.98
N PHE A 118 5.33 -20.10 -17.20
CA PHE A 118 5.26 -19.95 -15.75
C PHE A 118 4.55 -18.66 -15.36
N ASN A 119 3.62 -18.77 -14.40
CA ASN A 119 2.83 -17.65 -13.91
C ASN A 119 2.66 -17.76 -12.39
N SER A 120 2.84 -16.60 -11.75
CA SER A 120 2.71 -16.36 -10.33
C SER A 120 2.17 -14.94 -10.11
N GLY A 121 2.06 -14.53 -8.86
CA GLY A 121 1.56 -13.21 -8.50
C GLY A 121 1.86 -12.86 -7.05
N LEU A 122 2.14 -11.57 -6.83
CA LEU A 122 2.14 -10.96 -5.51
C LEU A 122 0.75 -10.34 -5.27
N GLY A 123 -0.04 -11.03 -4.46
CA GLY A 123 -1.40 -10.65 -4.12
C GLY A 123 -1.44 -9.60 -3.01
N PHE A 124 -2.40 -8.68 -3.10
CA PHE A 124 -2.60 -7.63 -2.12
C PHE A 124 -4.08 -7.29 -1.94
N ARG A 125 -4.44 -6.86 -0.73
CA ARG A 125 -5.82 -6.65 -0.29
C ARG A 125 -6.72 -7.86 -0.58
N LEU A 126 -6.16 -9.05 -0.34
CA LEU A 126 -6.85 -10.33 -0.51
C LEU A 126 -7.87 -10.55 0.61
N VAL A 127 -9.06 -10.99 0.24
CA VAL A 127 -10.18 -11.28 1.15
C VAL A 127 -10.82 -12.63 0.84
N GLY A 128 -11.59 -13.13 1.81
CA GLY A 128 -12.29 -14.41 1.75
C GLY A 128 -11.55 -15.51 2.52
N ASP A 129 -12.31 -16.45 3.07
CA ASP A 129 -11.78 -17.42 4.06
C ASP A 129 -11.48 -18.80 3.49
N GLN A 130 -12.04 -19.14 2.33
CA GLN A 130 -11.80 -20.43 1.66
C GLN A 130 -11.48 -20.26 0.18
N GLY A 131 -10.75 -21.22 -0.39
CA GLY A 131 -10.42 -21.28 -1.81
C GLY A 131 -9.65 -20.07 -2.35
N LYS A 132 -9.82 -19.81 -3.67
CA LYS A 132 -9.21 -18.67 -4.38
C LYS A 132 -9.72 -17.34 -3.78
N PRO A 133 -8.81 -16.46 -3.30
CA PRO A 133 -9.20 -15.20 -2.69
C PRO A 133 -9.83 -14.25 -3.72
N LYS A 134 -10.53 -13.21 -3.23
CA LYS A 134 -10.85 -12.02 -4.02
C LYS A 134 -9.90 -10.90 -3.66
N GLY A 135 -9.52 -10.05 -4.60
CA GLY A 135 -8.57 -8.95 -4.35
C GLY A 135 -7.74 -8.64 -5.58
N TYR A 136 -6.50 -8.20 -5.39
CA TYR A 136 -5.64 -7.78 -6.48
C TYR A 136 -4.35 -8.56 -6.53
N GLN A 137 -3.77 -8.63 -7.72
CA GLN A 137 -2.52 -9.30 -8.02
C GLN A 137 -1.63 -8.36 -8.81
N CYS A 138 -0.37 -8.25 -8.38
CA CYS A 138 0.73 -7.80 -9.21
C CYS A 138 1.29 -9.04 -9.93
N GLU A 139 1.19 -9.08 -11.25
CA GLU A 139 1.49 -10.27 -12.05
C GLU A 139 2.99 -10.58 -12.06
N ILE A 140 3.34 -11.86 -11.95
CA ILE A 140 4.73 -12.34 -12.03
C ILE A 140 4.79 -13.41 -13.12
N ASP A 141 5.07 -12.97 -14.34
CA ASP A 141 5.35 -13.84 -15.48
C ASP A 141 6.19 -13.08 -16.53
N GLN A 142 6.58 -13.77 -17.60
CA GLN A 142 7.38 -13.18 -18.68
C GLN A 142 6.58 -12.32 -19.68
N LYS A 143 5.24 -12.39 -19.66
CA LYS A 143 4.36 -11.77 -20.68
C LYS A 143 3.82 -10.43 -20.24
N LYS A 144 3.36 -10.35 -19.00
CA LYS A 144 2.73 -9.18 -18.39
C LYS A 144 3.30 -8.88 -16.99
N PRO A 145 4.63 -8.79 -16.81
CA PRO A 145 5.21 -8.60 -15.48
C PRO A 145 4.75 -7.28 -14.84
N ALA A 146 4.45 -7.33 -13.56
CA ALA A 146 3.98 -6.21 -12.73
C ALA A 146 2.69 -5.52 -13.22
N ALA A 147 1.94 -6.13 -14.14
CA ALA A 147 0.57 -5.74 -14.44
C ALA A 147 -0.36 -5.93 -13.21
N ILE A 148 -1.53 -5.28 -13.21
CA ILE A 148 -2.52 -5.42 -12.13
C ILE A 148 -3.72 -6.22 -12.63
N TYR A 149 -3.99 -7.34 -11.97
CA TYR A 149 -5.14 -8.20 -12.21
C TYR A 149 -6.08 -8.24 -10.99
N GLY A 150 -7.39 -8.14 -11.24
CA GLY A 150 -8.44 -8.25 -10.24
C GLY A 150 -8.93 -9.69 -10.07
N ILE A 151 -8.46 -10.37 -9.03
CA ILE A 151 -8.82 -11.75 -8.71
C ILE A 151 -10.28 -11.80 -8.26
N GLY A 152 -11.15 -12.38 -9.08
CA GLY A 152 -12.59 -12.42 -8.80
C GLY A 152 -13.26 -11.04 -8.86
N LEU A 153 -12.63 -10.07 -9.54
CA LEU A 153 -13.07 -8.67 -9.65
C LEU A 153 -13.18 -8.19 -11.11
N GLY A 154 -13.34 -9.11 -12.07
CA GLY A 154 -13.52 -8.76 -13.48
C GLY A 154 -12.26 -8.74 -14.35
N GLY A 155 -11.10 -9.13 -13.79
CA GLY A 155 -9.89 -9.40 -14.58
C GLY A 155 -8.93 -8.22 -14.69
N TRP A 156 -8.42 -7.93 -15.89
CA TRP A 156 -7.33 -6.97 -16.10
C TRP A 156 -7.73 -5.55 -15.67
N ILE A 157 -6.98 -4.99 -14.71
CA ILE A 157 -7.12 -3.60 -14.26
C ILE A 157 -6.10 -2.72 -14.99
N TYR A 158 -4.88 -3.22 -15.16
CA TYR A 158 -3.83 -2.60 -15.97
C TYR A 158 -2.90 -3.68 -16.55
N PRO A 159 -2.51 -3.62 -17.85
CA PRO A 159 -2.98 -2.67 -18.85
C PRO A 159 -4.48 -2.84 -19.14
N ARG A 160 -5.16 -1.72 -19.40
CA ARG A 160 -6.54 -1.65 -19.88
C ARG A 160 -6.58 -1.08 -21.31
N LYS A 161 -7.74 -1.17 -21.96
CA LYS A 161 -7.96 -0.62 -23.30
C LYS A 161 -7.43 0.81 -23.42
N GLY A 162 -6.51 1.02 -24.37
CA GLY A 162 -5.87 2.30 -24.65
C GLY A 162 -4.55 2.54 -23.91
N THR A 163 -4.09 1.61 -23.07
CA THR A 163 -2.83 1.72 -22.32
C THR A 163 -1.80 0.64 -22.71
N GLU A 164 -2.14 -0.24 -23.65
CA GLU A 164 -1.31 -1.40 -24.01
C GLU A 164 0.04 -1.02 -24.61
N ALA A 165 0.08 0.01 -25.48
CA ALA A 165 1.33 0.48 -26.09
C ALA A 165 2.25 1.13 -25.04
N GLU A 166 1.68 1.94 -24.15
CA GLU A 166 2.40 2.52 -23.02
C GLU A 166 2.97 1.43 -22.11
N TYR A 167 2.12 0.49 -21.71
CA TYR A 167 2.51 -0.64 -20.87
C TYR A 167 3.66 -1.42 -21.50
N SER A 168 3.56 -1.77 -22.79
CA SER A 168 4.59 -2.51 -23.52
C SER A 168 5.93 -1.79 -23.49
N LYS A 169 5.93 -0.45 -23.62
CA LYS A 169 7.14 0.37 -23.49
C LYS A 169 7.69 0.38 -22.06
N ARG A 170 6.83 0.44 -21.03
CA ARG A 170 7.24 0.45 -19.61
C ARG A 170 7.91 -0.86 -19.19
N VAL A 171 7.51 -2.01 -19.76
CA VAL A 171 8.03 -3.33 -19.36
C VAL A 171 9.17 -3.86 -20.25
N GLN A 172 9.45 -3.21 -21.37
CA GLN A 172 10.46 -3.67 -22.32
C GLN A 172 11.83 -3.84 -21.65
N GLY A 173 12.34 -5.08 -21.66
CA GLY A 173 13.64 -5.43 -21.07
C GLY A 173 13.72 -5.29 -19.55
N LEU A 174 12.58 -5.11 -18.86
CA LEU A 174 12.57 -4.84 -17.43
C LEU A 174 12.58 -6.11 -16.57
N PHE A 175 11.96 -7.20 -17.05
CA PHE A 175 11.96 -8.49 -16.39
C PHE A 175 13.08 -9.39 -16.93
N ASP A 176 13.86 -10.01 -16.05
CA ASP A 176 14.87 -11.00 -16.41
C ASP A 176 14.59 -12.34 -15.71
N ALA A 177 14.15 -13.34 -16.48
CA ALA A 177 13.78 -14.65 -15.96
C ALA A 177 14.95 -15.40 -15.28
N ASN A 178 16.20 -15.09 -15.63
CA ASN A 178 17.39 -15.73 -15.04
C ASN A 178 17.77 -15.13 -13.68
N SER A 179 17.25 -13.96 -13.36
CA SER A 179 17.64 -13.14 -12.23
C SER A 179 16.54 -13.04 -11.16
N TRP A 180 16.95 -12.54 -10.00
CA TRP A 180 16.00 -12.05 -9.01
C TRP A 180 15.43 -10.71 -9.49
N ASN A 181 14.11 -10.59 -9.48
CA ASN A 181 13.40 -9.38 -9.90
C ASN A 181 12.72 -8.74 -8.69
N HIS A 182 12.96 -7.46 -8.47
CA HIS A 182 12.37 -6.72 -7.36
C HIS A 182 10.99 -6.17 -7.74
N PHE A 183 9.96 -6.67 -7.08
CA PHE A 183 8.59 -6.19 -7.21
C PHE A 183 8.24 -5.31 -6.02
N ARG A 184 7.55 -4.20 -6.28
CA ARG A 184 7.04 -3.30 -5.23
C ARG A 184 5.65 -2.80 -5.57
N ILE A 185 4.79 -2.75 -4.58
CA ILE A 185 3.42 -2.24 -4.68
C ILE A 185 3.25 -1.14 -3.65
N ARG A 186 2.79 0.03 -4.08
CA ARG A 186 2.39 1.12 -3.20
C ARG A 186 0.89 1.35 -3.34
N CYS A 187 0.16 1.27 -2.24
CA CYS A 187 -1.30 1.38 -2.25
C CYS A 187 -1.77 2.40 -1.21
N ILE A 188 -2.57 3.39 -1.63
CA ILE A 188 -3.19 4.41 -0.76
C ILE A 188 -4.63 4.65 -1.22
N GLY A 189 -5.60 4.43 -0.35
CA GLY A 189 -7.01 4.57 -0.69
C GLY A 189 -7.35 3.68 -1.90
N PRO A 190 -8.00 4.21 -2.96
CA PRO A 190 -8.32 3.44 -4.16
C PRO A 190 -7.14 3.35 -5.16
N LYS A 191 -5.98 3.95 -4.85
CA LYS A 191 -4.84 4.05 -5.77
C LYS A 191 -3.84 2.94 -5.52
N ALA A 192 -3.33 2.34 -6.59
CA ALA A 192 -2.16 1.46 -6.56
C ALA A 192 -1.17 1.81 -7.66
N LYS A 193 0.11 1.64 -7.32
CA LYS A 193 1.23 1.65 -8.27
C LYS A 193 2.05 0.38 -8.09
N THR A 194 2.40 -0.28 -9.19
CA THR A 194 3.36 -1.40 -9.19
C THR A 194 4.67 -0.95 -9.82
N PHE A 195 5.76 -1.51 -9.30
CA PHE A 195 7.10 -1.27 -9.78
C PHE A 195 7.81 -2.60 -9.97
N LEU A 196 8.63 -2.66 -11.01
CA LEU A 196 9.51 -3.78 -11.30
C LEU A 196 10.93 -3.23 -11.48
N ASN A 197 11.88 -3.79 -10.74
CA ASN A 197 13.29 -3.39 -10.78
C ASN A 197 13.48 -1.86 -10.66
N GLY A 198 12.66 -1.24 -9.79
CA GLY A 198 12.70 0.20 -9.50
C GLY A 198 11.97 1.09 -10.51
N LYS A 199 11.44 0.55 -11.62
CA LYS A 199 10.69 1.30 -12.63
C LYS A 199 9.18 1.10 -12.45
N LEU A 200 8.42 2.17 -12.66
CA LEU A 200 6.96 2.17 -12.59
C LEU A 200 6.38 1.39 -13.77
N VAL A 201 5.48 0.45 -13.49
CA VAL A 201 4.84 -0.38 -14.53
C VAL A 201 3.36 -0.05 -14.62
N ALA A 202 2.58 -0.32 -13.59
CA ALA A 202 1.13 -0.14 -13.60
C ALA A 202 0.64 0.89 -12.59
N GLU A 203 -0.45 1.56 -12.94
CA GLU A 203 -1.12 2.54 -12.09
C GLU A 203 -2.63 2.42 -12.23
N THR A 204 -3.34 2.58 -11.12
CA THR A 204 -4.80 2.62 -11.10
C THR A 204 -5.28 3.43 -9.90
N ASP A 205 -6.48 3.98 -10.00
CA ASP A 205 -7.19 4.76 -9.00
C ASP A 205 -8.61 4.24 -8.72
N GLN A 206 -8.90 3.02 -9.18
CA GLN A 206 -10.23 2.40 -9.18
C GLN A 206 -10.33 1.18 -8.25
N LEU A 207 -9.40 1.01 -7.30
CA LEU A 207 -9.47 -0.11 -6.37
C LEU A 207 -10.63 0.08 -5.37
N VAL A 208 -11.46 -0.94 -5.24
CA VAL A 208 -12.65 -0.99 -4.38
C VAL A 208 -12.34 -1.63 -3.02
N GLN A 209 -11.60 -2.74 -2.99
CA GLN A 209 -11.12 -3.33 -1.74
C GLN A 209 -10.06 -2.40 -1.14
N THR A 210 -10.26 -2.00 0.11
CA THR A 210 -9.39 -1.04 0.80
C THR A 210 -8.47 -1.68 1.81
N LYS A 211 -8.76 -2.89 2.30
CA LYS A 211 -7.93 -3.66 3.25
C LYS A 211 -7.98 -5.14 2.91
N GLY A 212 -6.90 -5.86 3.18
CA GLY A 212 -6.87 -7.33 3.14
C GLY A 212 -5.46 -7.87 3.27
N SER A 213 -5.32 -9.19 3.14
CA SER A 213 -4.06 -9.91 3.26
C SER A 213 -3.13 -9.69 2.07
N PHE A 214 -1.84 -9.96 2.27
CA PHE A 214 -0.90 -10.23 1.20
C PHE A 214 -0.92 -11.72 0.82
N GLY A 215 -0.46 -12.05 -0.38
CA GLY A 215 -0.38 -13.45 -0.81
C GLY A 215 0.66 -13.70 -1.89
N ILE A 216 1.07 -14.95 -2.03
CA ILE A 216 1.90 -15.44 -3.14
C ILE A 216 1.16 -16.55 -3.88
N GLN A 217 1.40 -16.68 -5.18
CA GLN A 217 0.70 -17.64 -6.03
C GLN A 217 1.66 -18.62 -6.70
N HIS A 218 1.18 -19.84 -6.96
CA HIS A 218 1.74 -20.73 -7.97
C HIS A 218 0.61 -21.21 -8.89
N HIS A 219 0.73 -21.06 -10.21
CA HIS A 219 -0.34 -21.42 -11.15
C HIS A 219 -0.42 -22.92 -11.50
N GLY A 220 0.47 -23.73 -10.94
CA GLY A 220 0.38 -25.20 -10.97
C GLY A 220 1.24 -25.88 -12.04
N LYS A 221 2.10 -25.13 -12.74
CA LYS A 221 2.99 -25.63 -13.80
C LYS A 221 4.40 -25.08 -13.61
N GLY A 222 5.41 -25.88 -13.94
CA GLY A 222 6.82 -25.56 -13.70
C GLY A 222 7.29 -25.91 -12.29
N GLY A 223 8.56 -25.60 -12.01
CA GLY A 223 9.21 -25.81 -10.72
C GLY A 223 8.86 -24.75 -9.66
N SER A 224 9.65 -24.69 -8.60
CA SER A 224 9.38 -23.78 -7.48
C SER A 224 9.62 -22.32 -7.86
N VAL A 225 8.65 -21.45 -7.54
CA VAL A 225 8.89 -20.01 -7.46
C VAL A 225 9.44 -19.66 -6.09
N ARG A 226 10.35 -18.68 -6.05
CA ARG A 226 11.05 -18.30 -4.83
C ARG A 226 10.90 -16.82 -4.56
N PHE A 227 10.62 -16.48 -3.30
CA PHE A 227 10.43 -15.11 -2.82
C PHE A 227 11.38 -14.83 -1.67
N ARG A 228 12.10 -13.71 -1.71
CA ARG A 228 12.98 -13.29 -0.63
C ARG A 228 12.87 -11.79 -0.37
N LYS A 229 13.34 -11.36 0.79
CA LYS A 229 13.22 -9.96 1.25
C LYS A 229 11.79 -9.43 1.15
N LEU A 230 10.78 -10.32 1.26
CA LEU A 230 9.39 -9.94 1.21
C LEU A 230 9.05 -9.22 2.51
N ARG A 231 8.58 -7.99 2.42
CA ARG A 231 8.28 -7.14 3.58
C ARG A 231 7.20 -6.13 3.25
N ALA A 232 6.47 -5.70 4.26
CA ALA A 232 5.44 -4.68 4.14
C ALA A 232 5.55 -3.64 5.25
N ARG A 233 5.17 -2.41 4.95
CA ARG A 233 4.97 -1.37 5.95
C ARG A 233 3.69 -0.61 5.64
N ALA A 234 3.01 -0.16 6.68
CA ALA A 234 1.86 0.71 6.51
C ALA A 234 2.30 2.10 6.04
N LEU A 235 1.39 2.80 5.36
CA LEU A 235 1.47 4.23 5.05
C LEU A 235 0.50 4.96 5.95
#